data_AF-A0AA35S5X5-F1
#
_entry.id   AF-A0AA35S5X5-F1
#
_cell.length_a   1.000
_cell.length_b   1.000
_cell.length_c   1.000
_cell.angle_alpha   90.00
_cell.angle_beta   90.00
_cell.angle_gamma   90.00
#
_symmetry.space_group_name_H-M   'P 1'
#
loop_
_entity.id
_entity.type
_entity.pdbx_description
1 polymer ?
#
loop_
_entity_poly.entity_id
_entity_poly.type
_entity_poly.pdbx_seq_one_letter_code
_entity_poly.pdbx_strand_id
1 'polypeptide(L)'
;MGDQDPITASEGYKRFRSSIPQRKIVVDKSNQPWVVYDAGPRHVHSPLVCLPPVCGTADVFFKQLLALSQAGYRVISVEYPVFWSVEEFCDGFLKLIDHLELDKVHIFGASLGAFLAQKVAEQTFKSPRVHSLLLCNGFVDTTAFKQTKSAKA
;
A
#
# COMPACT_ATOMS: atom_id res chain seq x y z
N MET A 1 30.26 -13.22 -8.46
CA MET A 1 29.95 -12.00 -7.70
C MET A 1 28.80 -11.35 -8.47
N GLY A 2 27.56 -11.57 -8.04
CA GLY A 2 26.39 -11.19 -8.84
C GLY A 2 26.25 -9.67 -8.92
N ASP A 3 25.93 -9.15 -10.10
CA ASP A 3 25.63 -7.72 -10.30
C ASP A 3 24.54 -7.31 -9.30
N GLN A 4 24.84 -6.28 -8.50
CA GLN A 4 23.85 -5.71 -7.58
C GLN A 4 22.82 -4.93 -8.39
N ASP A 5 21.54 -5.08 -8.06
CA ASP A 5 20.45 -4.31 -8.66
C ASP A 5 20.75 -2.80 -8.54
N PRO A 6 20.82 -2.05 -9.66
CA PRO A 6 21.10 -0.61 -9.68
C PRO A 6 20.23 0.21 -8.72
N ILE A 7 18.97 -0.20 -8.49
CA ILE A 7 18.06 0.48 -7.57
C ILE A 7 18.54 0.31 -6.13
N THR A 8 18.83 -0.93 -5.73
CA THR A 8 19.29 -1.23 -4.35
C THR A 8 20.67 -0.65 -4.06
N ALA A 9 21.51 -0.50 -5.09
CA ALA A 9 22.82 0.14 -4.97
C ALA A 9 22.74 1.68 -4.88
N SER A 10 21.62 2.28 -5.29
CA SER A 10 21.43 3.73 -5.34
C SER A 10 21.51 4.39 -3.96
N GLU A 11 22.04 5.61 -3.92
CA GLU A 11 22.15 6.38 -2.69
C GLU A 11 20.76 6.66 -2.08
N GLY A 12 19.76 6.95 -2.91
CA GLY A 12 18.38 7.18 -2.47
C GLY A 12 17.80 5.97 -1.74
N TYR A 13 17.97 4.76 -2.28
CA TYR A 13 17.45 3.55 -1.63
C TYR A 13 18.19 3.24 -0.33
N LYS A 14 19.52 3.42 -0.30
CA LYS A 14 20.32 3.25 0.93
C LYS A 14 19.89 4.23 2.03
N ARG A 15 19.69 5.51 1.69
CA ARG A 15 19.17 6.54 2.62
C ARG A 15 17.78 6.19 3.12
N PHE A 16 16.89 5.70 2.26
CA PHE A 16 15.57 5.22 2.66
C PHE A 16 15.67 4.10 3.72
N ARG A 17 16.44 3.05 3.42
CA ARG A 17 16.60 1.90 4.32
C ARG A 17 17.26 2.24 5.66
N SER A 18 18.10 3.27 5.72
CA SER A 18 18.75 3.71 6.96
C SER A 18 17.92 4.69 7.79
N SER A 19 17.00 5.44 7.17
CA SER A 19 16.23 6.49 7.84
C SER A 19 14.82 6.07 8.27
N ILE A 20 14.20 5.15 7.54
CA ILE A 20 12.80 4.76 7.77
C ILE A 20 12.77 3.26 8.12
N PRO A 21 12.47 2.89 9.39
CA PRO A 21 12.48 1.50 9.79
C PRO A 21 11.30 0.73 9.18
N GLN A 22 11.57 -0.49 8.75
CA GLN A 22 10.55 -1.45 8.35
C GLN A 22 9.88 -2.04 9.60
N ARG A 23 8.56 -1.99 9.66
CA ARG A 23 7.76 -2.59 10.74
C ARG A 23 6.91 -3.74 10.21
N LYS A 24 6.60 -4.70 11.06
CA LYS A 24 5.62 -5.75 10.82
C LYS A 24 4.47 -5.58 11.81
N ILE A 25 3.25 -5.50 11.30
CA ILE A 25 2.05 -5.23 12.10
C ILE A 25 1.04 -6.35 11.85
N VAL A 26 0.63 -7.03 12.91
CA VAL A 26 -0.42 -8.05 12.86
C VAL A 26 -1.70 -7.42 13.41
N VAL A 27 -2.74 -7.33 12.58
CA VAL A 27 -3.99 -6.62 12.90
C VAL A 27 -5.18 -7.56 13.13
N ASP A 28 -4.99 -8.85 12.85
CA ASP A 28 -5.99 -9.90 13.05
C ASP A 28 -5.36 -11.19 13.55
N LYS A 29 -6.17 -12.25 13.70
CA LYS A 29 -5.69 -13.56 14.14
C LYS A 29 -5.07 -14.40 13.01
N SER A 30 -4.96 -13.87 11.79
CA SER A 30 -4.45 -14.61 10.61
C SER A 30 -2.94 -14.86 10.65
N ASN A 31 -2.23 -14.32 11.66
CA ASN A 31 -0.78 -14.40 11.84
C ASN A 31 0.08 -13.81 10.69
N GLN A 32 -0.52 -13.31 9.61
CA GLN A 32 0.24 -12.71 8.51
C GLN A 32 0.41 -11.20 8.73
N PRO A 33 1.66 -10.70 8.82
CA PRO A 33 1.90 -9.30 9.13
C PRO A 33 1.77 -8.42 7.88
N TRP A 34 1.21 -7.22 8.08
CA TRP A 34 1.44 -6.09 7.21
C TRP A 34 2.88 -5.62 7.36
N VAL A 35 3.60 -5.48 6.26
CA VAL A 35 4.92 -4.83 6.25
C VAL A 35 4.71 -3.35 5.98
N VAL A 36 5.26 -2.49 6.84
CA VAL A 36 4.96 -1.05 6.82
C VAL A 36 6.23 -0.22 6.93
N TYR A 37 6.31 0.81 6.08
CA TYR A 37 7.16 1.98 6.31
C TYR A 37 6.26 3.17 6.61
N ASP A 38 6.56 3.91 7.66
CA ASP A 38 5.81 5.11 8.04
C ASP A 38 6.82 6.24 8.18
N ALA A 39 6.70 7.28 7.36
CA ALA A 39 7.62 8.42 7.31
C ALA A 39 6.86 9.75 7.43
N GLY A 40 7.55 10.78 7.92
CA GLY A 40 6.96 12.11 8.13
C GLY A 40 6.35 12.31 9.54
N PRO A 41 5.63 13.42 9.76
CA PRO A 41 5.20 13.83 11.09
C PRO A 41 4.13 12.91 11.69
N ARG A 42 4.43 12.27 12.83
CA ARG A 42 3.54 11.28 13.48
C ARG A 42 2.25 11.85 14.05
N HIS A 43 2.19 13.16 14.30
CA HIS A 43 0.98 13.85 14.78
C HIS A 43 -0.09 14.03 13.69
N VAL A 44 0.23 13.71 12.43
CA VAL A 44 -0.74 13.75 11.32
C VAL A 44 -1.52 12.43 11.29
N HIS A 45 -2.82 12.48 11.57
CA HIS A 45 -3.72 11.32 11.59
C HIS A 45 -4.43 11.05 10.25
N SER A 46 -4.23 11.93 9.25
CA SER A 46 -4.71 11.75 7.87
C SER A 46 -3.56 11.62 6.86
N PRO A 47 -2.76 10.54 6.91
CA PRO A 47 -1.62 10.34 6.02
C PRO A 47 -2.02 9.95 4.60
N LEU A 48 -1.03 9.98 3.71
CA LEU A 48 -1.06 9.26 2.44
C LEU A 48 -0.66 7.80 2.67
N VAL A 49 -1.50 6.85 2.29
CA VAL A 49 -1.23 5.41 2.34
C VAL A 49 -1.00 4.87 0.94
N CYS A 50 0.14 4.23 0.70
CA CYS A 50 0.53 3.69 -0.60
C CYS A 50 0.25 2.18 -0.69
N LEU A 51 -0.59 1.78 -1.65
CA LEU A 51 -0.93 0.39 -1.95
C LEU A 51 -0.17 -0.11 -3.20
N PRO A 52 0.66 -1.14 -3.07
CA PRO A 52 1.54 -1.57 -4.15
C PRO A 52 0.80 -2.34 -5.25
N PRO A 53 1.46 -2.55 -6.42
CA PRO A 53 1.05 -3.53 -7.41
C PRO A 53 1.03 -4.97 -6.84
N VAL A 54 0.49 -5.92 -7.60
CA VAL A 54 0.32 -7.32 -7.18
C VAL A 54 1.60 -8.00 -6.67
N CYS A 55 2.76 -7.73 -7.29
CA CYS A 55 4.05 -8.27 -6.88
C CYS A 55 4.95 -7.23 -6.19
N GLY A 56 4.37 -6.13 -5.70
CA GLY A 56 5.12 -5.04 -5.08
C GLY A 56 5.24 -5.20 -3.57
N THR A 57 6.42 -4.89 -3.05
CA THR A 57 6.73 -4.78 -1.62
C THR A 57 6.57 -3.34 -1.14
N ALA A 58 6.58 -3.11 0.18
CA ALA A 58 6.34 -1.79 0.76
C ALA A 58 7.41 -0.74 0.38
N ASP A 59 8.59 -1.16 -0.06
CA ASP A 59 9.69 -0.28 -0.47
C ASP A 59 9.61 0.18 -1.94
N VAL A 60 8.65 -0.30 -2.74
CA VAL A 60 8.44 0.18 -4.12
C VAL A 60 8.17 1.69 -4.17
N PHE A 61 7.63 2.25 -3.08
CA PHE A 61 7.33 3.67 -2.92
C PHE A 61 8.43 4.46 -2.19
N PHE A 62 9.68 3.96 -2.11
CA PHE A 62 10.74 4.63 -1.34
C PHE A 62 10.99 6.07 -1.78
N LYS A 63 10.83 6.37 -3.08
CA LYS A 63 10.96 7.74 -3.61
C LYS A 63 9.84 8.64 -3.10
N GLN A 64 8.59 8.17 -3.09
CA GLN A 64 7.45 8.90 -2.55
C GLN A 64 7.61 9.12 -1.04
N LEU A 65 8.01 8.08 -0.30
CA LEU A 65 8.30 8.19 1.13
C LEU A 65 9.35 9.27 1.41
N LEU A 66 10.50 9.25 0.72
CA LEU A 66 11.56 10.23 0.93
C LEU A 66 11.14 11.65 0.53
N ALA A 67 10.60 11.84 -0.67
CA ALA A 67 10.29 13.17 -1.19
C ALA A 67 9.14 13.85 -0.42
N LEU A 68 8.06 13.11 -0.13
CA LEU A 68 6.89 13.67 0.53
C LEU A 68 7.09 13.86 2.03
N SER A 69 7.84 12.97 2.69
CA SER A 69 8.16 13.18 4.11
C SER A 69 9.06 14.39 4.33
N GLN A 70 10.01 14.66 3.42
CA GLN A 70 10.81 15.88 3.43
C GLN A 70 9.97 17.15 3.18
N ALA A 71 8.88 17.02 2.41
CA ALA A 71 7.91 18.10 2.19
C ALA A 71 6.89 18.25 3.32
N GLY A 72 7.00 17.48 4.42
CA GLY A 72 6.14 17.60 5.60
C GLY A 72 4.89 16.73 5.60
N TYR A 73 4.70 15.85 4.62
CA TYR A 73 3.57 14.92 4.59
C TYR A 73 3.90 13.64 5.36
N ARG A 74 2.91 13.10 6.08
CA ARG A 74 3.01 11.72 6.59
C ARG A 74 2.64 10.74 5.49
N VAL A 75 3.55 9.83 5.17
CA VAL A 75 3.38 8.81 4.14
C VAL A 75 3.62 7.43 4.73
N ILE A 76 2.66 6.54 4.52
CA ILE A 76 2.68 5.16 4.98
C ILE A 76 2.67 4.27 3.75
N SER A 77 3.71 3.50 3.53
CA SER A 77 3.74 2.49 2.48
C SER A 77 3.55 1.12 3.09
N VAL A 78 2.68 0.31 2.47
CA VAL A 78 2.33 -1.00 3.00
C VAL A 78 2.62 -2.10 1.98
N GLU A 79 2.92 -3.27 2.49
CA GLU A 79 2.84 -4.55 1.78
C GLU A 79 1.85 -5.38 2.59
N TYR A 80 0.76 -5.72 1.93
CA TYR A 80 -0.39 -6.36 2.54
C TYR A 80 -0.23 -7.88 2.56
N PRO A 81 -0.76 -8.57 3.58
CA PRO A 81 -0.79 -10.02 3.58
C PRO A 81 -1.68 -10.54 2.44
N VAL A 82 -1.59 -11.85 2.16
CA VAL A 82 -2.42 -12.47 1.14
C VAL A 82 -3.87 -12.51 1.61
N PHE A 83 -4.76 -11.94 0.79
CA PHE A 83 -6.22 -12.01 0.97
C PHE A 83 -6.85 -12.78 -0.19
N TRP A 84 -7.91 -13.52 0.08
CA TRP A 84 -8.58 -14.37 -0.91
C TRP A 84 -9.80 -13.70 -1.54
N SER A 85 -10.28 -12.61 -0.94
CA SER A 85 -11.34 -11.77 -1.49
C SER A 85 -11.04 -10.28 -1.33
N VAL A 86 -11.74 -9.45 -2.11
CA VAL A 86 -11.63 -7.99 -2.03
C VAL A 86 -12.18 -7.49 -0.69
N GLU A 87 -13.26 -8.11 -0.22
CA GLU A 87 -13.92 -7.81 1.06
C GLU A 87 -12.96 -8.09 2.24
N GLU A 88 -12.27 -9.23 2.22
CA GLU A 88 -11.25 -9.55 3.23
C GLU A 88 -10.11 -8.53 3.25
N PHE A 89 -9.63 -8.12 2.06
CA PHE A 89 -8.61 -7.08 1.96
C PHE A 89 -9.11 -5.76 2.58
N CYS A 90 -10.32 -5.32 2.22
CA CYS A 90 -10.89 -4.09 2.73
C CYS A 90 -11.02 -4.12 4.25
N ASP A 91 -11.54 -5.21 4.81
CA ASP A 91 -11.66 -5.39 6.27
C ASP A 91 -10.29 -5.39 6.96
N GLY A 92 -9.30 -6.07 6.38
CA GLY A 92 -7.93 -6.09 6.88
C GLY A 92 -7.30 -4.70 6.84
N PHE A 93 -7.50 -3.96 5.76
CA PHE A 93 -6.99 -2.60 5.59
C PHE A 93 -7.61 -1.62 6.58
N LEU A 94 -8.93 -1.73 6.83
CA LEU A 94 -9.61 -0.91 7.83
C LEU A 94 -9.11 -1.20 9.26
N LYS A 95 -8.86 -2.47 9.59
CA LYS A 95 -8.22 -2.84 10.86
C LYS A 95 -6.81 -2.28 11.00
N LEU A 96 -6.06 -2.19 9.90
CA LEU A 96 -4.75 -1.53 9.91
C LEU A 96 -4.87 -0.02 10.17
N ILE A 97 -5.82 0.66 9.52
CA ILE A 97 -6.09 2.08 9.77
C ILE A 97 -6.47 2.30 11.25
N ASP A 98 -7.33 1.47 11.81
CA ASP A 98 -7.72 1.55 13.22
C ASP A 98 -6.53 1.28 14.16
N HIS A 99 -5.73 0.24 13.87
CA HIS A 99 -4.53 -0.10 14.65
C HIS A 99 -3.48 1.03 14.65
N LEU A 100 -3.39 1.76 13.54
CA LEU A 100 -2.48 2.91 13.39
C LEU A 100 -3.07 4.23 13.92
N GLU A 101 -4.30 4.18 14.47
CA GLU A 101 -5.02 5.33 15.01
C GLU A 101 -5.16 6.47 13.99
N LEU A 102 -5.57 6.10 12.76
CA LEU A 102 -5.76 7.03 11.65
C LEU A 102 -7.24 7.36 11.46
N ASP A 103 -7.51 8.62 11.10
CA ASP A 103 -8.85 9.13 10.83
C ASP A 103 -9.34 8.70 9.43
N LYS A 104 -9.38 9.66 8.50
CA LYS A 104 -9.51 9.42 7.06
C LYS A 104 -8.15 9.49 6.41
N VAL A 105 -7.87 8.59 5.47
CA VAL A 105 -6.59 8.51 4.76
C VAL A 105 -6.72 8.95 3.30
N HIS A 106 -5.66 9.50 2.73
CA HIS A 106 -5.50 9.60 1.29
C HIS A 106 -4.86 8.30 0.80
N ILE A 107 -5.33 7.72 -0.31
CA ILE A 107 -4.78 6.46 -0.81
C ILE A 107 -4.13 6.67 -2.16
N PHE A 108 -2.85 6.32 -2.28
CA PHE A 108 -2.16 6.17 -3.56
C PHE A 108 -2.07 4.69 -3.91
N GLY A 109 -2.80 4.25 -4.93
CA GLY A 109 -2.76 2.87 -5.39
C GLY A 109 -2.09 2.75 -6.75
N ALA A 110 -1.30 1.69 -6.94
CA ALA A 110 -0.72 1.34 -8.22
C ALA A 110 -1.20 -0.04 -8.71
N SER A 111 -1.67 -0.14 -9.96
CA SER A 111 -2.18 -1.39 -10.55
C SER A 111 -3.25 -2.06 -9.66
N LEU A 112 -3.03 -3.29 -9.18
CA LEU A 112 -3.93 -3.96 -8.23
C LEU A 112 -4.22 -3.10 -7.00
N GLY A 113 -3.22 -2.40 -6.45
CA GLY A 113 -3.43 -1.46 -5.33
C GLY A 113 -4.39 -0.32 -5.67
N ALA A 114 -4.44 0.14 -6.92
CA ALA A 114 -5.41 1.16 -7.36
C ALA A 114 -6.83 0.59 -7.46
N PHE A 115 -6.98 -0.67 -7.90
CA PHE A 115 -8.27 -1.36 -7.87
C PHE A 115 -8.78 -1.53 -6.43
N LEU A 116 -7.91 -2.02 -5.54
CA LEU A 116 -8.24 -2.21 -4.12
C LEU A 116 -8.59 -0.88 -3.42
N ALA A 117 -7.88 0.20 -3.73
CA ALA A 117 -8.17 1.53 -3.19
C ALA A 117 -9.60 2.00 -3.50
N GLN A 118 -10.07 1.76 -4.73
CA GLN A 118 -11.45 2.07 -5.13
C GLN A 118 -12.45 1.23 -4.31
N LYS A 119 -12.14 -0.04 -4.05
CA LYS A 119 -13.01 -0.94 -3.30
C LYS A 119 -13.12 -0.59 -1.82
N VAL A 120 -12.04 -0.10 -1.21
CA VAL A 120 -12.10 0.43 0.17
C VAL A 120 -12.97 1.69 0.23
N ALA A 121 -12.84 2.60 -0.75
CA ALA A 121 -13.67 3.79 -0.82
C ALA A 121 -15.16 3.44 -1.03
N GLU A 122 -15.45 2.47 -1.89
CA GLU A 122 -16.78 1.93 -2.13
C GLU A 122 -17.37 1.30 -0.86
N GLN A 123 -16.63 0.42 -0.17
CA GLN A 123 -17.11 -0.24 1.05
C GLN A 123 -17.42 0.75 2.19
N THR A 124 -16.67 1.85 2.28
CA THR A 124 -16.82 2.83 3.37
C THR A 124 -17.70 4.02 3.02
N PHE A 125 -18.44 4.02 1.91
CA PHE A 125 -19.16 5.22 1.44
C PHE A 125 -20.16 5.82 2.46
N LYS A 126 -20.79 4.99 3.30
CA LYS A 126 -21.74 5.45 4.35
C LYS A 126 -21.05 6.07 5.56
N SER A 127 -19.80 5.69 5.82
CA SER A 127 -18.95 6.23 6.89
C SER A 127 -17.52 6.36 6.37
N PRO A 128 -17.22 7.44 5.62
CA PRO A 128 -16.02 7.51 4.79
C PRO A 128 -14.73 7.39 5.61
N ARG A 129 -13.88 6.43 5.24
CA ARG A 129 -12.49 6.29 5.75
C ARG A 129 -11.45 6.74 4.73
N VAL A 130 -11.87 7.00 3.49
CA VAL A 130 -11.02 7.48 2.40
C VAL A 130 -11.33 8.95 2.13
N HIS A 131 -10.31 9.81 2.18
CA HIS A 131 -10.43 11.24 1.91
C HIS A 131 -10.22 11.56 0.43
N SER A 132 -9.21 10.98 -0.21
CA SER A 132 -9.00 11.09 -1.65
C SER A 132 -8.25 9.87 -2.21
N LEU A 133 -8.32 9.70 -3.53
CA LEU A 133 -7.69 8.61 -4.27
C LEU A 133 -6.72 9.17 -5.31
N LEU A 134 -5.52 8.59 -5.38
CA LEU A 134 -4.57 8.74 -6.47
C LEU A 134 -4.40 7.36 -7.11
N LEU A 135 -4.89 7.21 -8.34
CA LEU A 135 -4.97 5.91 -9.03
C LEU A 135 -3.95 5.88 -10.18
N CYS A 136 -2.91 5.07 -10.04
CA CYS A 136 -1.88 4.90 -11.08
C CYS A 136 -2.01 3.54 -11.75
N ASN A 137 -2.25 3.55 -13.07
CA ASN A 137 -2.39 2.34 -13.89
C ASN A 137 -3.41 1.33 -13.31
N GLY A 138 -4.46 1.83 -12.67
CA GLY A 138 -5.53 1.04 -12.08
C GLY A 138 -6.55 0.56 -13.11
N PHE A 139 -7.43 -0.32 -12.65
CA PHE A 139 -8.56 -0.84 -13.40
C PHE A 139 -9.82 -0.81 -12.55
N VAL A 140 -10.99 -0.80 -13.20
CA VAL A 140 -12.30 -0.71 -12.53
C VAL A 140 -12.90 -2.08 -12.24
N ASP A 141 -12.52 -3.11 -13.00
CA ASP A 141 -12.91 -4.49 -12.80
C ASP A 141 -11.77 -5.46 -13.15
N THR A 142 -11.95 -6.73 -12.79
CA THR A 142 -11.01 -7.81 -13.11
C THR A 142 -11.40 -8.58 -14.37
N THR A 143 -12.37 -8.09 -15.16
CA THR A 143 -12.93 -8.81 -16.32
C THR A 143 -11.85 -9.07 -17.36
N ALA A 144 -10.98 -8.09 -17.63
CA ALA A 144 -9.87 -8.20 -18.56
C ALA A 144 -8.81 -9.28 -18.16
N PHE A 145 -8.80 -9.70 -16.90
CA PHE A 145 -7.86 -10.70 -16.36
C PHE A 145 -8.49 -12.08 -16.18
N LYS A 146 -9.78 -12.24 -16.51
CA LYS A 146 -10.42 -13.56 -16.51
C LYS A 146 -9.81 -14.41 -17.64
N GLN A 147 -9.01 -15.40 -17.26
CA GLN A 147 -8.51 -16.39 -18.22
C GLN A 147 -9.68 -17.19 -18.81
N THR A 148 -9.94 -17.02 -20.10
CA THR A 148 -10.71 -18.00 -20.87
C THR A 148 -9.83 -19.24 -21.04
N LYS A 149 -10.23 -20.36 -20.43
CA LYS A 149 -9.61 -21.66 -20.71
C LYS A 149 -9.83 -22.01 -22.20
N SER A 150 -8.90 -21.59 -23.06
CA SER A 150 -8.87 -21.98 -24.48
C SER A 150 -7.43 -21.98 -24.97
N ALA A 151 -6.62 -22.84 -24.38
CA ALA A 151 -5.49 -23.46 -25.07
C ALA A 151 -5.63 -24.97 -24.85
N LYS A 152 -6.37 -25.62 -25.75
CA LYS A 152 -6.19 -27.05 -25.98
C LYS A 152 -4.85 -27.18 -26.70
N ALA A 153 -3.88 -27.82 -26.06
CA ALA A 153 -2.80 -28.51 -26.76
C ALA A 153 -3.32 -29.87 -27.23
#